data_AF-A0A349GQM6-F1
#
_entry.id   AF-A0A349GQM6-F1
#
_cell.length_a   1.000
_cell.length_b   1.000
_cell.length_c   1.000
_cell.angle_alpha   90.00
_cell.angle_beta   90.00
_cell.angle_gamma   90.00
#
_symmetry.space_group_name_H-M   'P 1'
#
loop_
_entity.id
_entity.type
_entity.pdbx_description
1 polymer ?
#
loop_
_entity_poly.entity_id
_entity_poly.type
_entity_poly.pdbx_seq_one_letter_code
_entity_poly.pdbx_strand_id
1 'polypeptide(L)'
;ELITYKDLSNSFMSEYVSFSGGVADYIYKESKGDKFLYKDIGIILGEEISQIFKNKDIKIINPGETIGATVIGAGSHTTEISGSTITYRTNSFPFKNIPVIKLTPADELLEKSEFSKKLSKKIDWFKINGDDQVVAIGITGKKNMKYSEISNLYKKLYAALFNYKKIIIVAEHDIGKTLGQGLILQYPKETEIICIDGIKLTDGDYIDLGSPLGNGSVLPVIVKTLVLNY
;
A
#
# COMPACT_ATOMS: atom_id res chain seq x y z
N GLU A 1 1.34 -20.01 8.74
CA GLU A 1 -0.02 -20.46 9.08
C GLU A 1 -0.93 -20.19 7.89
N LEU A 2 -1.89 -21.07 7.62
CA LEU A 2 -2.60 -21.12 6.33
C LEU A 2 -3.87 -20.26 6.38
N ILE A 3 -3.94 -19.23 5.54
CA ILE A 3 -5.13 -18.40 5.34
C ILE A 3 -5.81 -18.86 4.05
N THR A 4 -7.06 -19.34 4.13
CA THR A 4 -7.77 -19.98 3.02
C THR A 4 -9.21 -19.48 2.90
N TYR A 5 -9.68 -19.32 1.66
CA TYR A 5 -11.05 -18.96 1.29
C TYR A 5 -11.99 -20.19 1.13
N LYS A 6 -11.45 -21.40 1.31
CA LYS A 6 -12.22 -22.65 1.29
C LYS A 6 -12.68 -23.00 2.70
N ASP A 7 -13.85 -23.62 2.80
CA ASP A 7 -14.29 -24.28 4.03
C ASP A 7 -13.18 -25.16 4.56
N LEU A 8 -12.93 -25.10 5.88
CA LEU A 8 -12.11 -26.09 6.56
C LEU A 8 -12.85 -27.42 6.50
N SER A 9 -12.63 -28.16 5.41
CA SER A 9 -13.27 -29.46 5.15
C SER A 9 -12.74 -30.59 6.05
N ASN A 10 -11.78 -30.29 6.93
CA ASN A 10 -11.24 -31.23 7.90
C ASN A 10 -11.49 -30.72 9.31
N SER A 11 -11.88 -31.66 10.19
CA SER A 11 -12.22 -31.49 11.61
C SER A 11 -11.01 -31.12 12.48
N PHE A 12 -10.29 -30.06 12.14
CA PHE A 12 -9.28 -29.50 13.03
C PHE A 12 -9.97 -28.61 14.05
N MET A 13 -10.09 -29.11 15.28
CA MET A 13 -10.49 -28.29 16.41
C MET A 13 -9.27 -27.47 16.83
N SER A 14 -9.31 -26.15 16.58
CA SER A 14 -8.22 -25.26 16.98
C SER A 14 -8.21 -25.13 18.51
N GLU A 15 -7.04 -25.33 19.13
CA GLU A 15 -6.89 -25.19 20.59
C GLU A 15 -7.06 -23.73 21.04
N TYR A 16 -6.72 -22.78 20.17
CA TYR A 16 -6.81 -21.35 20.41
C TYR A 16 -7.51 -20.64 19.25
N VAL A 17 -8.29 -19.61 19.57
CA VAL A 17 -8.93 -18.72 18.60
C VAL A 17 -8.75 -17.27 19.02
N SER A 18 -8.51 -16.39 18.05
CA SER A 18 -8.50 -14.94 18.23
C SER A 18 -9.47 -14.28 17.27
N PHE A 19 -9.98 -13.10 17.64
CA PHE A 19 -10.93 -12.31 16.90
C PHE A 19 -10.38 -10.88 16.76
N SER A 20 -10.69 -10.25 15.63
CA SER A 20 -10.32 -8.85 15.36
C SER A 20 -11.47 -8.08 14.72
N GLY A 21 -11.39 -6.75 14.77
CA GLY A 21 -12.42 -5.83 14.27
C GLY A 21 -13.37 -5.33 15.36
N GLY A 22 -14.29 -4.43 15.00
CA GLY A 22 -15.13 -3.70 15.96
C GLY A 22 -16.08 -4.58 16.79
N VAL A 23 -16.55 -5.71 16.23
CA VAL A 23 -17.35 -6.70 16.96
C VAL A 23 -16.50 -7.50 17.95
N ALA A 24 -15.22 -7.73 17.62
CA ALA A 24 -14.33 -8.56 18.43
C ALA A 24 -14.05 -7.94 19.81
N ASP A 25 -14.09 -6.61 19.94
CA ASP A 25 -13.93 -5.94 21.23
C ASP A 25 -14.94 -6.44 22.29
N TYR A 26 -16.15 -6.81 21.85
CA TYR A 26 -17.23 -7.32 22.69
C TYR A 26 -17.22 -8.85 22.87
N ILE A 27 -16.28 -9.55 22.21
CA ILE A 27 -15.98 -10.96 22.50
C ILE A 27 -15.10 -11.05 23.76
N TYR A 28 -14.16 -10.11 23.89
CA TYR A 28 -13.18 -10.05 24.99
C TYR A 28 -13.68 -9.32 26.23
N LYS A 29 -14.61 -8.37 26.06
CA LYS A 29 -15.12 -7.51 27.14
C LYS A 29 -16.62 -7.70 27.27
N GLU A 30 -17.09 -7.86 28.50
CA GLU A 30 -18.52 -7.77 28.77
C GLU A 30 -19.01 -6.34 28.53
N SER A 31 -20.06 -6.19 27.72
CA SER A 31 -20.69 -4.88 27.56
C SER A 31 -21.50 -4.57 28.83
N LYS A 32 -21.17 -3.44 29.47
CA LYS A 32 -21.98 -2.87 30.56
C LYS A 32 -22.61 -1.59 30.02
N GLY A 33 -23.66 -1.70 29.20
CA GLY A 33 -24.27 -0.55 28.55
C GLY A 33 -25.38 -0.90 27.56
N ASP A 34 -25.70 0.07 26.70
CA ASP A 34 -26.69 -0.09 25.64
C ASP A 34 -26.20 -1.10 24.59
N LYS A 35 -26.96 -2.19 24.41
CA LYS A 35 -26.67 -3.25 23.42
C LYS A 35 -26.78 -2.77 21.97
N PHE A 36 -27.37 -1.59 21.72
CA PHE A 36 -27.52 -0.98 20.41
C PHE A 36 -26.75 0.34 20.28
N LEU A 37 -25.65 0.53 21.03
CA LEU A 37 -24.84 1.75 21.02
C LEU A 37 -24.47 2.25 19.60
N TYR A 38 -24.17 1.32 18.68
CA TYR A 38 -23.79 1.64 17.30
C TYR A 38 -24.96 1.59 16.30
N LYS A 39 -26.20 1.47 16.81
CA LYS A 39 -27.43 1.28 16.01
C LYS A 39 -27.39 0.01 15.14
N ASP A 40 -26.60 -0.97 15.54
CA ASP A 40 -26.49 -2.30 14.94
C ASP A 40 -26.51 -3.40 16.02
N ILE A 41 -26.35 -4.65 15.60
CA ILE A 41 -26.34 -5.83 16.48
C ILE A 41 -24.92 -6.24 16.91
N GLY A 42 -23.88 -5.44 16.63
CA GLY A 42 -22.49 -5.85 16.77
C GLY A 42 -22.11 -6.27 18.19
N ILE A 43 -22.64 -5.57 19.20
CA ILE A 43 -22.41 -5.90 20.62
C ILE A 43 -23.01 -7.27 20.95
N ILE A 44 -24.26 -7.50 20.56
CA ILE A 44 -24.98 -8.77 20.81
C ILE A 44 -24.25 -9.92 20.13
N LEU A 45 -23.83 -9.73 18.87
CA LEU A 45 -23.10 -10.74 18.12
C LEU A 45 -21.77 -11.12 18.81
N GLY A 46 -21.01 -10.13 19.30
CA GLY A 46 -19.77 -10.39 20.04
C GLY A 46 -20.00 -11.19 21.32
N GLU A 47 -21.04 -10.84 22.08
CA GLU A 47 -21.42 -11.56 23.31
C GLU A 47 -21.80 -13.02 23.03
N GLU A 48 -22.62 -13.28 22.02
CA GLU A 48 -23.06 -14.62 21.64
C GLU A 48 -21.89 -15.49 21.12
N ILE A 49 -20.99 -14.91 20.33
CA ILE A 49 -19.77 -15.61 19.89
C ILE A 49 -18.93 -16.00 21.12
N SER A 50 -18.73 -15.09 22.08
CA SER A 50 -18.00 -15.39 23.31
C SER A 50 -18.61 -16.57 24.08
N GLN A 51 -19.96 -16.63 24.18
CA GLN A 51 -20.68 -17.73 24.81
C GLN A 51 -20.49 -19.07 24.09
N ILE A 52 -20.60 -19.09 22.75
CA ILE A 52 -20.43 -20.32 21.96
C ILE A 52 -19.04 -20.92 22.16
N PHE A 53 -17.99 -20.09 22.14
CA PHE A 53 -16.62 -20.58 22.27
C PHE A 53 -16.28 -21.00 23.71
N LYS A 54 -16.82 -20.31 24.73
CA LYS A 54 -16.77 -20.76 26.13
C LYS A 54 -17.42 -22.14 26.30
N ASN A 55 -18.57 -22.37 25.68
CA ASN A 55 -19.29 -23.65 25.77
C ASN A 55 -18.59 -24.80 25.04
N LYS A 56 -17.73 -24.50 24.05
CA LYS A 56 -16.98 -25.49 23.28
C LYS A 56 -15.57 -25.79 23.84
N ASP A 57 -15.23 -25.23 25.00
CA ASP A 57 -13.91 -25.35 25.64
C ASP A 57 -12.73 -24.92 24.74
N ILE A 58 -12.98 -23.95 23.84
CA ILE A 58 -11.95 -23.39 22.96
C ILE A 58 -11.39 -22.13 23.61
N LYS A 59 -10.07 -22.05 23.77
CA LYS A 59 -9.42 -20.92 24.44
C LYS A 59 -9.39 -19.69 23.53
N ILE A 60 -10.12 -18.65 23.95
CA ILE A 60 -10.09 -17.35 23.28
C ILE A 60 -8.85 -16.58 23.76
N ILE A 61 -7.96 -16.19 22.84
CA ILE A 61 -6.78 -15.36 23.13
C ILE A 61 -7.00 -13.94 22.61
N ASN A 62 -6.61 -12.95 23.41
CA ASN A 62 -6.68 -11.54 23.04
C ASN A 62 -5.38 -11.12 22.33
N PRO A 63 -5.40 -10.80 21.03
CA PRO A 63 -4.22 -10.35 20.32
C PRO A 63 -3.81 -8.94 20.78
N GLY A 64 -2.51 -8.63 20.68
CA GLY A 64 -2.00 -7.30 21.03
C GLY A 64 -2.53 -6.18 20.12
N GLU A 65 -2.96 -6.51 18.89
CA GLU A 65 -3.55 -5.60 17.92
C GLU A 65 -4.93 -6.11 17.49
N THR A 66 -6.02 -5.53 18.04
CA THR A 66 -7.41 -5.92 17.73
C THR A 66 -8.05 -5.08 16.63
N ILE A 67 -7.61 -3.82 16.49
CA ILE A 67 -8.07 -2.88 15.47
C ILE A 67 -7.11 -2.95 14.28
N GLY A 68 -7.65 -3.20 13.08
CA GLY A 68 -6.84 -3.35 11.87
C GLY A 68 -6.26 -4.75 11.66
N ALA A 69 -6.49 -5.72 12.57
CA ALA A 69 -6.04 -7.10 12.33
C ALA A 69 -6.77 -7.80 11.17
N THR A 70 -8.00 -7.37 10.83
CA THR A 70 -8.68 -7.77 9.58
C THR A 70 -7.96 -7.23 8.33
N VAL A 71 -7.19 -6.15 8.47
CA VAL A 71 -6.38 -5.53 7.42
C VAL A 71 -4.96 -6.12 7.38
N ILE A 72 -4.42 -6.53 8.54
CA ILE A 72 -3.10 -7.17 8.65
C ILE A 72 -3.17 -8.65 8.22
N GLY A 73 -4.28 -9.33 8.46
CA GLY A 73 -4.47 -10.77 8.18
C GLY A 73 -4.71 -11.13 6.71
N ALA A 74 -4.87 -10.16 5.81
CA ALA A 74 -5.03 -10.40 4.36
C ALA A 74 -4.01 -9.63 3.52
N GLY A 75 -2.93 -9.15 4.16
CA GLY A 75 -1.82 -8.50 3.48
C GLY A 75 -0.94 -9.53 2.77
N SER A 76 -0.98 -9.58 1.43
CA SER A 76 0.11 -10.26 0.72
C SER A 76 1.36 -9.38 0.83
N HIS A 77 2.42 -9.92 1.42
CA HIS A 77 3.72 -9.27 1.50
C HIS A 77 4.68 -9.93 0.53
N THR A 78 5.04 -9.22 -0.53
CA THR A 78 6.14 -9.61 -1.42
C THR A 78 7.33 -8.70 -1.13
N THR A 79 8.44 -9.31 -0.73
CA THR A 79 9.73 -8.60 -0.71
C THR A 79 10.30 -8.69 -2.10
N GLU A 80 10.30 -7.56 -2.81
CA GLU A 80 10.90 -7.43 -4.13
C GLU A 80 12.22 -6.67 -4.00
N ILE A 81 13.30 -7.29 -4.46
CA ILE A 81 14.56 -6.60 -4.63
C ILE A 81 14.46 -5.89 -5.98
N SER A 82 14.59 -4.57 -6.03
CA SER A 82 14.73 -3.86 -7.31
C SER A 82 15.99 -4.36 -7.98
N GLY A 83 15.81 -5.32 -8.87
CA GLY A 83 16.86 -6.02 -9.57
C GLY A 83 17.12 -5.35 -10.91
N SER A 84 17.80 -4.22 -10.90
CA SER A 84 18.80 -3.81 -11.93
C SER A 84 18.99 -2.29 -12.02
N THR A 85 17.97 -1.46 -11.76
CA THR A 85 18.13 -0.02 -12.01
C THR A 85 17.34 0.90 -11.09
N ILE A 86 18.08 1.69 -10.30
CA ILE A 86 17.53 2.63 -9.32
C ILE A 86 18.11 4.01 -9.62
N THR A 87 17.28 5.04 -9.55
CA THR A 87 17.72 6.43 -9.62
C THR A 87 17.12 7.22 -8.49
N TYR A 88 17.95 7.76 -7.60
CA TYR A 88 17.47 8.57 -6.50
C TYR A 88 18.39 9.75 -6.20
N ARG A 89 17.80 10.82 -5.68
CA ARG A 89 18.45 12.02 -5.15
C ARG A 89 17.85 12.31 -3.77
N THR A 90 18.25 11.54 -2.77
CA THR A 90 17.88 11.71 -1.36
C THR A 90 18.80 10.87 -0.47
N ASN A 91 18.95 11.29 0.78
CA ASN A 91 19.61 10.52 1.84
C ASN A 91 18.65 10.15 2.98
N SER A 92 17.33 10.37 2.83
CA SER A 92 16.36 10.26 3.92
C SER A 92 15.70 8.87 4.04
N PHE A 93 16.33 7.81 3.53
CA PHE A 93 15.87 6.45 3.74
C PHE A 93 16.00 6.04 5.23
N PRO A 94 15.20 5.08 5.73
CA PRO A 94 14.13 4.34 5.05
C PRO A 94 12.78 5.07 5.04
N PHE A 95 11.89 4.67 4.14
CA PHE A 95 10.49 5.09 4.11
C PHE A 95 9.57 3.90 4.37
N LYS A 96 8.48 4.12 5.11
CA LYS A 96 7.52 3.06 5.45
C LYS A 96 6.09 3.49 5.19
N ASN A 97 5.25 2.52 4.84
CA ASN A 97 3.82 2.66 4.64
C ASN A 97 3.47 3.78 3.65
N ILE A 98 4.20 3.87 2.54
CA ILE A 98 3.89 4.83 1.47
C ILE A 98 2.73 4.27 0.64
N PRO A 99 1.56 4.92 0.59
CA PRO A 99 0.48 4.49 -0.28
C PRO A 99 0.84 4.65 -1.76
N VAL A 100 0.38 3.71 -2.57
CA VAL A 100 0.60 3.68 -4.02
C VAL A 100 -0.65 4.20 -4.75
N ILE A 101 -0.41 5.15 -5.64
CA ILE A 101 -1.36 5.58 -6.66
C ILE A 101 -0.91 4.96 -7.97
N LYS A 102 -1.63 3.93 -8.42
CA LYS A 102 -1.32 3.24 -9.68
C LYS A 102 -2.03 3.93 -10.83
N LEU A 103 -1.25 4.33 -11.83
CA LEU A 103 -1.76 4.75 -13.13
C LEU A 103 -2.03 3.51 -13.99
N THR A 104 -3.18 3.51 -14.66
CA THR A 104 -3.49 2.49 -15.67
C THR A 104 -2.70 2.77 -16.97
N PRO A 105 -2.47 1.77 -17.83
CA PRO A 105 -1.83 2.01 -19.13
C PRO A 105 -2.55 3.06 -19.99
N ALA A 106 -3.87 3.18 -19.86
CA ALA A 106 -4.64 4.23 -20.53
C ALA A 106 -4.32 5.62 -19.97
N ASP A 107 -4.11 5.75 -18.66
CA ASP A 107 -3.75 7.02 -18.01
C ASP A 107 -2.41 7.55 -18.50
N GLU A 108 -1.43 6.67 -18.69
CA GLU A 108 -0.09 7.03 -19.17
C GLU A 108 -0.10 7.63 -20.59
N LEU A 109 -1.09 7.24 -21.40
CA LEU A 109 -1.27 7.70 -22.78
C LEU A 109 -1.99 9.05 -22.85
N LEU A 110 -2.67 9.50 -21.79
CA LEU A 110 -3.42 10.77 -21.78
C LEU A 110 -2.54 11.96 -22.13
N GLU A 111 -3.11 12.94 -22.81
CA GLU A 111 -2.43 14.21 -23.09
C GLU A 111 -2.06 14.95 -21.82
N LYS A 112 -1.03 15.80 -21.89
CA LYS A 112 -0.38 16.41 -20.72
C LYS A 112 -1.36 17.06 -19.73
N SER A 113 -2.32 17.85 -20.23
CA SER A 113 -3.32 18.52 -19.39
C SER A 113 -4.25 17.54 -18.69
N GLU A 114 -4.69 16.49 -19.39
CA GLU A 114 -5.61 15.50 -18.84
C GLU A 114 -4.92 14.58 -17.83
N PHE A 115 -3.69 14.18 -18.14
CA PHE A 115 -2.81 13.45 -17.23
C PHE A 115 -2.65 14.21 -15.91
N SER A 116 -2.28 15.49 -15.96
CA SER A 116 -2.07 16.30 -14.74
C SER A 116 -3.34 16.43 -13.91
N LYS A 117 -4.50 16.66 -14.54
CA LYS A 117 -5.79 16.73 -13.84
C LYS A 117 -6.13 15.40 -13.18
N LYS A 118 -5.96 14.28 -13.89
CA LYS A 118 -6.28 12.94 -13.37
C LYS A 118 -5.38 12.53 -12.22
N LEU A 119 -4.07 12.76 -12.36
CA LEU A 119 -3.11 12.46 -11.30
C LEU A 119 -3.34 13.32 -10.07
N SER A 120 -3.56 14.64 -10.22
CA SER A 120 -3.89 15.52 -9.09
C SER A 120 -5.13 15.02 -8.33
N LYS A 121 -6.20 14.66 -9.06
CA LYS A 121 -7.43 14.15 -8.45
C LYS A 121 -7.20 12.85 -7.66
N LYS A 122 -6.39 11.93 -8.19
CA LYS A 122 -6.02 10.69 -7.48
C LYS A 122 -5.20 11.00 -6.22
N ILE A 123 -4.28 11.96 -6.27
CA ILE A 123 -3.48 12.36 -5.10
C ILE A 123 -4.36 13.00 -4.02
N ASP A 124 -5.34 13.82 -4.42
CA ASP A 124 -6.24 14.49 -3.48
C ASP A 124 -7.05 13.50 -2.63
N TRP A 125 -7.28 12.26 -3.09
CA TRP A 125 -7.91 11.21 -2.28
C TRP A 125 -7.06 10.77 -1.06
N PHE A 126 -5.74 10.97 -1.10
CA PHE A 126 -4.82 10.60 -0.02
C PHE A 126 -4.49 11.77 0.91
N LYS A 127 -4.98 12.98 0.62
CA LYS A 127 -4.89 14.14 1.52
C LYS A 127 -5.97 14.06 2.61
N ILE A 128 -5.94 13.01 3.43
CA ILE A 128 -6.85 12.86 4.56
C ILE A 128 -6.27 13.68 5.73
N ASN A 129 -7.03 14.66 6.22
CA ASN A 129 -6.71 15.54 7.37
C ASN A 129 -5.70 16.68 7.16
N GLY A 130 -5.37 17.04 5.92
CA GLY A 130 -4.59 18.25 5.63
C GLY A 130 -3.07 18.13 5.80
N ASP A 131 -2.56 16.95 6.14
CA ASP A 131 -1.14 16.64 6.02
C ASP A 131 -0.82 16.16 4.60
N ASP A 132 0.25 16.71 4.02
CA ASP A 132 0.81 16.28 2.74
C ASP A 132 1.44 14.89 2.91
N GLN A 133 0.62 13.84 2.86
CA GLN A 133 1.10 12.47 2.89
C GLN A 133 1.94 12.20 1.63
N VAL A 134 3.14 11.64 1.83
CA VAL A 134 3.99 11.19 0.73
C VAL A 134 3.32 9.99 0.06
N VAL A 135 3.16 10.06 -1.26
CA VAL A 135 2.58 8.99 -2.10
C VAL A 135 3.61 8.47 -3.10
N ALA A 136 3.50 7.20 -3.48
CA ALA A 136 4.25 6.61 -4.58
C ALA A 136 3.38 6.52 -5.82
N ILE A 137 3.90 6.94 -6.98
CA ILE A 137 3.20 6.83 -8.26
C ILE A 137 3.66 5.56 -8.97
N GLY A 138 2.74 4.61 -9.11
CA GLY A 138 2.94 3.38 -9.86
C GLY A 138 2.71 3.59 -11.35
N ILE A 139 3.64 3.13 -12.17
CA ILE A 139 3.62 3.23 -13.65
C ILE A 139 3.89 1.83 -14.22
N THR A 140 3.15 1.42 -15.25
CA THR A 140 3.45 0.15 -15.95
C THR A 140 4.51 0.40 -17.01
N GLY A 141 4.36 1.46 -17.81
CA GLY A 141 5.25 1.74 -18.93
C GLY A 141 5.07 0.71 -20.06
N LYS A 142 6.05 0.62 -20.96
CA LYS A 142 6.06 -0.38 -22.04
C LYS A 142 7.43 -1.02 -22.11
N LYS A 143 7.47 -2.31 -22.48
CA LYS A 143 8.72 -2.96 -22.86
C LYS A 143 9.34 -2.24 -24.06
N ASN A 144 10.64 -1.94 -24.01
CA ASN A 144 11.40 -1.27 -25.07
C ASN A 144 10.84 0.13 -25.45
N MET A 145 10.38 0.89 -24.46
CA MET A 145 9.89 2.25 -24.65
C MET A 145 10.98 3.16 -25.24
N LYS A 146 10.65 3.94 -26.28
CA LYS A 146 11.63 4.87 -26.87
C LYS A 146 11.90 6.03 -25.91
N TYR A 147 13.11 6.61 -26.00
CA TYR A 147 13.45 7.79 -25.20
C TYR A 147 12.42 8.93 -25.34
N SER A 148 11.88 9.16 -26.54
CA SER A 148 10.85 10.19 -26.76
C SER A 148 9.57 9.93 -25.96
N GLU A 149 9.17 8.67 -25.80
CA GLU A 149 8.01 8.28 -25.01
C GLU A 149 8.29 8.45 -23.50
N ILE A 150 9.47 8.03 -23.02
CA ILE A 150 9.89 8.24 -21.63
C ILE A 150 10.02 9.75 -21.33
N SER A 151 10.49 10.53 -22.31
CA SER A 151 10.59 11.99 -22.23
C SER A 151 9.25 12.66 -22.10
N ASN A 152 8.27 12.21 -22.88
CA ASN A 152 6.91 12.68 -22.74
C ASN A 152 6.37 12.37 -21.32
N LEU A 153 6.63 11.16 -20.82
CA LEU A 153 6.15 10.72 -19.51
C LEU A 153 6.73 11.54 -18.35
N TYR A 154 8.05 11.75 -18.26
CA TYR A 154 8.61 12.58 -17.17
C TYR A 154 8.16 14.04 -17.26
N LYS A 155 7.89 14.58 -18.46
CA LYS A 155 7.35 15.95 -18.62
C LYS A 155 5.91 16.08 -18.14
N LYS A 156 5.09 15.03 -18.34
CA LYS A 156 3.73 14.95 -17.78
C LYS A 156 3.75 14.85 -16.27
N LEU A 157 4.60 13.98 -15.72
CA LEU A 157 4.82 13.85 -14.27
C LEU A 157 5.29 15.17 -13.65
N TYR A 158 6.28 15.84 -14.27
CA TYR A 158 6.74 17.15 -13.81
C TYR A 158 5.59 18.16 -13.75
N ALA A 159 4.79 18.27 -14.81
CA ALA A 159 3.67 19.21 -14.83
C ALA A 159 2.60 18.92 -13.76
N ALA A 160 2.41 17.66 -13.38
CA ALA A 160 1.47 17.28 -12.33
C ALA A 160 2.03 17.44 -10.92
N LEU A 161 3.36 17.30 -10.76
CA LEU A 161 4.01 17.16 -9.45
C LEU A 161 5.00 18.30 -9.14
N PHE A 162 5.01 19.39 -9.92
CA PHE A 162 6.05 20.43 -9.84
C PHE A 162 6.22 21.08 -8.46
N ASN A 163 5.16 21.12 -7.64
CA ASN A 163 5.18 21.68 -6.28
C ASN A 163 5.55 20.68 -5.18
N TYR A 164 5.71 19.39 -5.51
CA TYR A 164 6.02 18.37 -4.51
C TYR A 164 7.51 18.32 -4.23
N LYS A 165 7.88 18.34 -2.95
CA LYS A 165 9.27 18.28 -2.49
C LYS A 165 9.86 16.86 -2.48
N LYS A 166 9.00 15.85 -2.52
CA LYS A 166 9.35 14.43 -2.52
C LYS A 166 8.51 13.69 -3.55
N ILE A 167 9.17 12.99 -4.46
CA ILE A 167 8.54 12.28 -5.57
C ILE A 167 9.07 10.86 -5.59
N ILE A 168 8.15 9.90 -5.49
CA ILE A 168 8.47 8.47 -5.52
C ILE A 168 7.75 7.88 -6.73
N ILE A 169 8.50 7.35 -7.68
CA ILE A 169 7.98 6.68 -8.87
C ILE A 169 8.43 5.22 -8.86
N VAL A 170 7.49 4.32 -9.10
CA VAL A 170 7.75 2.88 -9.20
C VAL A 170 7.23 2.37 -10.53
N ALA A 171 8.15 1.87 -11.36
CA ALA A 171 7.84 1.35 -12.68
C ALA A 171 7.84 -0.18 -12.71
N GLU A 172 6.90 -0.77 -13.43
CA GLU A 172 6.85 -2.23 -13.64
C GLU A 172 7.91 -2.70 -14.64
N HIS A 173 8.12 -1.93 -15.71
CA HIS A 173 9.15 -2.19 -16.72
C HIS A 173 10.42 -1.36 -16.47
N ASP A 174 11.53 -1.82 -17.05
CA ASP A 174 12.88 -1.20 -16.99
C ASP A 174 12.94 0.15 -17.72
N ILE A 175 12.35 1.17 -17.10
CA ILE A 175 12.37 2.57 -17.54
C ILE A 175 12.76 3.53 -16.40
N GLY A 176 12.93 3.03 -15.19
CA GLY A 176 13.09 3.82 -13.96
C GLY A 176 14.35 4.68 -13.99
N LYS A 177 15.45 4.16 -14.55
CA LYS A 177 16.69 4.95 -14.72
C LYS A 177 16.48 6.21 -15.54
N THR A 178 15.98 6.02 -16.77
CA THR A 178 15.83 7.11 -17.74
C THR A 178 14.77 8.09 -17.28
N LEU A 179 13.68 7.58 -16.71
CA LEU A 179 12.61 8.39 -16.14
C LEU A 179 13.11 9.23 -14.95
N GLY A 180 13.80 8.60 -14.01
CA GLY A 180 14.37 9.25 -12.83
C GLY A 180 15.42 10.31 -13.19
N GLN A 181 16.33 10.01 -14.12
CA GLN A 181 17.31 10.98 -14.62
C GLN A 181 16.62 12.18 -15.29
N GLY A 182 15.59 11.91 -16.10
CA GLY A 182 14.77 12.95 -16.71
C GLY A 182 14.13 13.87 -15.66
N LEU A 183 13.51 13.31 -14.62
CA LEU A 183 12.93 14.09 -13.53
C LEU A 183 14.00 14.89 -12.76
N ILE A 184 15.11 14.27 -12.37
CA ILE A 184 16.22 14.93 -11.65
C ILE A 184 16.71 16.19 -12.38
N LEU A 185 16.71 16.19 -13.71
CA LEU A 185 17.09 17.35 -14.53
C LEU A 185 16.02 18.45 -14.59
N GLN A 186 14.74 18.13 -14.37
CA GLN A 186 13.64 19.10 -14.38
C GLN A 186 13.42 19.79 -13.02
N TYR A 187 13.86 19.16 -11.93
CA TYR A 187 13.61 19.64 -10.56
C TYR A 187 14.84 20.30 -9.91
N PRO A 188 14.64 21.30 -9.03
CA PRO A 188 15.69 21.86 -8.17
C PRO A 188 16.43 20.79 -7.36
N LYS A 189 17.67 21.07 -6.96
CA LYS A 189 18.55 20.09 -6.28
C LYS A 189 17.97 19.61 -4.94
N GLU A 190 17.15 20.42 -4.30
CA GLU A 190 16.53 20.19 -3.00
C GLU A 190 15.33 19.24 -3.08
N THR A 191 14.82 18.97 -4.30
CA THR A 191 13.70 18.02 -4.48
C THR A 191 14.21 16.59 -4.38
N GLU A 192 13.63 15.85 -3.45
CA GLU A 192 13.87 14.43 -3.25
C GLU A 192 13.15 13.61 -4.33
N ILE A 193 13.91 12.87 -5.12
CA ILE A 193 13.35 12.03 -6.19
C ILE A 193 13.84 10.61 -5.97
N ILE A 194 12.92 9.65 -6.04
CA ILE A 194 13.20 8.22 -6.01
C ILE A 194 12.46 7.61 -7.19
N CYS A 195 13.18 6.96 -8.08
CA CYS A 195 12.64 6.21 -9.19
C CYS A 195 13.23 4.81 -9.18
N ILE A 196 12.36 3.81 -9.14
CA ILE A 196 12.72 2.40 -9.15
C ILE A 196 11.93 1.68 -10.22
N ASP A 197 12.51 0.62 -10.77
CA ASP A 197 11.84 -0.24 -11.76
C ASP A 197 11.91 -1.72 -11.38
N GLY A 198 11.18 -2.52 -12.15
CA GLY A 198 11.07 -3.96 -11.99
C GLY A 198 10.10 -4.40 -10.89
N ILE A 199 9.21 -3.51 -10.42
CA ILE A 199 8.29 -3.79 -9.32
C ILE A 199 6.86 -3.67 -9.82
N LYS A 200 6.08 -4.74 -9.64
CA LYS A 200 4.68 -4.74 -10.02
C LYS A 200 3.82 -4.24 -8.86
N LEU A 201 3.01 -3.22 -9.14
CA LEU A 201 2.11 -2.61 -8.15
C LEU A 201 0.66 -2.58 -8.64
N THR A 202 -0.25 -2.66 -7.69
CA THR A 202 -1.69 -2.49 -7.83
C THR A 202 -2.12 -1.17 -7.19
N ASP A 203 -3.25 -0.61 -7.63
CA ASP A 203 -3.83 0.59 -7.00
C ASP A 203 -4.25 0.24 -5.56
N GLY A 204 -3.86 1.08 -4.59
CA GLY A 204 -4.13 0.83 -3.17
C GLY A 204 -3.09 -0.04 -2.44
N ASP A 205 -2.04 -0.50 -3.12
CA ASP A 205 -0.87 -1.07 -2.45
C ASP A 205 -0.19 -0.06 -1.54
N TYR A 206 0.61 -0.55 -0.59
CA TYR A 206 1.56 0.25 0.18
C TYR A 206 2.97 -0.29 -0.05
N ILE A 207 3.97 0.59 -0.01
CA ILE A 207 5.37 0.19 -0.12
C ILE A 207 6.20 0.67 1.07
N ASP A 208 7.15 -0.16 1.48
CA ASP A 208 8.30 0.28 2.29
C ASP A 208 9.54 0.31 1.40
N LEU A 209 10.34 1.36 1.55
CA LEU A 209 11.64 1.50 0.91
C LEU A 209 12.71 1.44 2.01
N GLY A 210 13.49 0.37 2.00
CA GLY A 210 14.60 0.18 2.94
C GLY A 210 15.75 1.15 2.70
N SER A 211 16.81 1.05 3.50
CA SER A 211 18.05 1.78 3.23
C SER A 211 18.76 1.18 2.01
N PRO A 212 19.40 2.00 1.15
CA PRO A 212 20.17 1.49 0.02
C PRO A 212 21.32 0.58 0.49
N LEU A 213 21.53 -0.53 -0.23
CA LEU A 213 22.57 -1.52 -0.01
C LEU A 213 23.57 -1.52 -1.18
N GLY A 214 24.72 -2.16 -0.99
CA GLY A 214 25.71 -2.35 -2.07
C GLY A 214 26.16 -1.03 -2.71
N ASN A 215 26.56 -0.05 -1.90
CA ASN A 215 26.94 1.30 -2.33
C ASN A 215 25.84 2.06 -3.12
N GLY A 216 24.57 1.78 -2.81
CA GLY A 216 23.43 2.46 -3.44
C GLY A 216 22.91 1.79 -4.71
N SER A 217 23.44 0.62 -5.07
CA SER A 217 23.02 -0.12 -6.26
C SER A 217 21.75 -0.94 -6.06
N VAL A 218 21.33 -1.16 -4.81
CA VAL A 218 20.15 -1.95 -4.46
C VAL A 218 19.30 -1.22 -3.43
N LEU A 219 17.99 -1.18 -3.65
CA LEU A 219 17.02 -0.63 -2.72
C LEU A 219 16.00 -1.73 -2.37
N PRO A 220 15.98 -2.21 -1.11
CA PRO A 220 14.99 -3.18 -0.67
C PRO A 220 13.59 -2.56 -0.73
N VAL A 221 12.64 -3.25 -1.36
CA VAL A 221 11.24 -2.82 -1.40
C VAL A 221 10.33 -3.92 -0.87
N ILE A 222 9.41 -3.54 0.00
CA ILE A 222 8.35 -4.43 0.47
C ILE A 222 7.05 -3.89 -0.08
N VAL A 223 6.36 -4.67 -0.90
CA VAL A 223 5.01 -4.38 -1.35
C VAL A 223 4.02 -5.00 -0.38
N LYS A 224 3.04 -4.22 0.05
CA LYS A 224 1.98 -4.60 0.97
C LYS A 224 0.66 -4.41 0.24
N THR A 225 0.06 -5.51 -0.21
CA THR A 225 -1.22 -5.47 -0.90
C THR A 225 -2.34 -5.73 0.09
N LEU A 226 -3.26 -4.78 0.21
CA LEU A 226 -4.48 -4.97 0.98
C LEU A 226 -5.48 -5.76 0.14
N VAL A 227 -5.67 -7.04 0.45
CA VAL A 227 -6.70 -7.85 -0.21
C VAL A 227 -8.05 -7.54 0.46
N LEU A 228 -8.79 -6.63 -0.15
CA LEU A 228 -10.19 -6.35 0.20
C LEU A 228 -11.07 -7.20 -0.72
N ASN A 229 -11.51 -8.37 -0.25
CA ASN A 229 -12.60 -9.09 -0.92
C ASN A 229 -13.93 -8.42 -0.56
N TYR A 230 -14.66 -7.98 -1.58
CA TYR A 230 -16.08 -7.63 -1.48
C TYR A 230 -16.95 -8.87 -1.67
#